data_AF-R7Q5I8-F1
#
_entry.id   AF-R7Q5I8-F1
#
_cell.length_a   1.000
_cell.length_b   1.000
_cell.length_c   1.000
_cell.angle_alpha   90.00
_cell.angle_beta   90.00
_cell.angle_gamma   90.00
#
_symmetry.space_group_name_H-M   'P 1'
#
loop_
_entity.id
_entity.type
_entity.pdbx_description
1 polymer ?
#
loop_
_entity_poly.entity_id
_entity_poly.type
_entity_poly.pdbx_seq_one_letter_code
_entity_poly.pdbx_strand_id
1 'polypeptide(L)'
;MSVGSGFNVNYLRSLSRVFASFTIPSGKCPSLSFPIQRMPPIRLRPTILLLYCFMLLHHITCSASQHVCASPHRTARPQLWSHLHPSTLAETKLSVFPVGSIENHGPHLPFGTDLLLAEAITRNAVQGIDGVSVLPATPFGASFEHANLPGTIPIQDDTLNAFWGDVIAGLVASGSKKIIIVNAHGGQTQNVEITIRHARFRHNSLVVSFNAQRMLALAWRRVETQKEKYHDEMPYGIHGGFVETAVMMHLFPDLVKTSETKNFRRRREFTGALQPHGDIVSFGWRSEDISTSGALGDAANASADIGGKIFDETVRELRALVSEVVDTDPSDVLLFSGTH
;
A
#
# COMPACT_ATOMS: atom_id res chain seq x y z
N MET A 1 -21.64 51.90 29.40
CA MET A 1 -22.89 51.24 29.87
C MET A 1 -23.01 49.95 29.06
N SER A 2 -22.40 48.82 29.44
CA SER A 2 -22.70 47.89 30.55
C SER A 2 -24.17 47.45 30.62
N VAL A 3 -24.45 46.20 30.22
CA VAL A 3 -24.98 45.06 31.03
C VAL A 3 -24.59 43.79 30.22
N GLY A 4 -23.85 42.76 30.68
CA GLY A 4 -24.09 41.82 31.81
C GLY A 4 -25.21 40.83 31.42
N SER A 5 -25.17 39.50 31.53
CA SER A 5 -24.33 38.49 32.19
C SER A 5 -24.86 37.11 31.74
N GLY A 6 -24.04 36.09 31.47
CA GLY A 6 -23.83 35.03 32.47
C GLY A 6 -24.05 33.62 31.89
N PHE A 7 -23.00 33.01 31.35
CA PHE A 7 -22.95 31.57 31.09
C PHE A 7 -22.77 30.83 32.42
N ASN A 8 -23.73 30.00 32.81
CA ASN A 8 -23.71 29.27 34.08
C ASN A 8 -22.97 27.93 33.92
N VAL A 9 -21.70 27.92 34.35
CA VAL A 9 -20.75 26.78 34.30
C VAL A 9 -21.11 25.64 35.28
N ASN A 10 -22.20 25.77 36.06
CA ASN A 10 -22.60 24.75 37.04
C ASN A 10 -23.54 23.65 36.51
N TYR A 11 -24.05 23.75 35.27
CA TYR A 11 -24.94 22.72 34.70
C TYR A 11 -24.17 21.50 34.13
N LEU A 12 -22.91 21.69 33.73
CA LEU A 12 -22.06 20.62 33.18
C LEU A 12 -21.29 19.82 34.25
N ARG A 13 -21.29 20.28 35.52
CA ARG A 13 -20.62 19.59 36.64
C ARG A 13 -21.52 18.60 37.41
N SER A 14 -22.83 18.58 37.15
CA SER A 14 -23.76 17.60 37.77
C SER A 14 -23.93 16.32 36.95
N LEU A 15 -23.66 16.34 35.64
CA LEU A 15 -23.75 15.16 34.76
C LEU A 15 -22.49 14.29 34.78
N SER A 16 -21.35 14.83 35.25
CA SER A 16 -20.07 14.11 35.35
C SER A 16 -19.89 13.29 36.64
N ARG A 17 -20.89 13.26 37.54
CA ARG A 17 -20.83 12.49 38.81
C ARG A 17 -21.72 11.24 38.86
N VAL A 18 -22.38 10.86 37.76
CA VAL A 18 -23.24 9.66 37.72
C VAL A 18 -22.60 8.48 36.97
N PHE A 19 -21.43 8.66 36.34
CA PHE A 19 -20.74 7.59 35.60
C PHE A 19 -19.27 7.39 36.02
N ALA A 20 -18.96 7.63 37.30
CA ALA A 20 -17.67 7.24 37.87
C ALA A 20 -17.90 6.14 38.91
N SER A 21 -17.15 5.04 38.75
CA SER A 21 -17.14 3.80 39.53
C SER A 21 -18.11 2.75 39.02
N PHE A 22 -17.63 1.80 38.20
CA PHE A 22 -17.89 0.36 38.34
C PHE A 22 -17.01 -0.42 37.36
N THR A 23 -15.88 -0.93 37.86
CA THR A 23 -15.15 -2.07 37.29
C THR A 23 -15.95 -3.34 37.59
N ILE A 24 -16.27 -4.13 36.55
CA ILE A 24 -16.90 -5.46 36.70
C ILE A 24 -15.90 -6.52 36.22
N PRO A 25 -15.47 -7.47 37.08
CA PRO A 25 -14.73 -8.65 36.64
C PRO A 25 -15.65 -9.63 35.89
N SER A 26 -15.09 -10.31 34.91
CA SER A 26 -15.75 -11.34 34.11
C SER A 26 -16.36 -12.48 34.95
N GLY A 27 -17.63 -12.78 34.69
CA GLY A 27 -18.21 -14.09 34.97
C GLY A 27 -19.40 -14.10 35.95
N LYS A 28 -20.53 -14.60 35.44
CA LYS A 28 -21.81 -14.95 36.10
C LYS A 28 -22.81 -13.80 36.27
N CYS A 29 -23.98 -14.01 35.66
CA CYS A 29 -25.15 -13.13 35.66
C CYS A 29 -26.06 -13.52 36.85
N PRO A 30 -26.42 -12.60 37.77
CA PRO A 30 -27.54 -12.81 38.68
C PRO A 30 -28.76 -11.99 38.25
N SER A 31 -29.93 -12.63 38.29
CA SER A 31 -31.24 -12.04 38.10
C SER A 31 -31.56 -11.00 39.18
N LEU A 32 -31.94 -9.79 38.77
CA LEU A 32 -32.45 -8.74 39.67
C LEU A 32 -33.86 -8.31 39.22
N SER A 33 -34.83 -8.58 40.08
CA SER A 33 -36.21 -8.09 40.03
C SER A 33 -36.29 -6.68 40.62
N PHE A 34 -36.86 -5.73 39.88
CA PHE A 34 -37.09 -4.35 40.35
C PHE A 34 -38.55 -4.14 40.77
N PRO A 35 -38.82 -3.41 41.87
CA PRO A 35 -40.17 -2.98 42.24
C PRO A 35 -40.58 -1.75 41.41
N ILE A 36 -41.73 -1.81 40.74
CA ILE A 36 -42.31 -0.69 39.98
C ILE A 36 -42.97 0.29 40.96
N GLN A 37 -42.34 1.42 41.25
CA GLN A 37 -43.03 2.57 41.82
C GLN A 37 -43.70 3.39 40.71
N ARG A 38 -45.00 3.68 40.86
CA ARG A 38 -45.79 4.51 39.94
C ARG A 38 -45.32 5.97 40.01
N MET A 39 -44.79 6.50 38.91
CA MET A 39 -44.57 7.93 38.71
C MET A 39 -45.88 8.64 38.30
N PRO A 40 -46.08 9.93 38.66
CA PRO A 40 -47.25 10.70 38.25
C PRO A 40 -47.22 11.05 36.74
N PRO A 41 -48.37 11.30 36.10
CA PRO A 41 -48.44 11.52 34.66
C PRO A 41 -47.84 12.89 34.29
N ILE A 42 -46.68 12.87 33.64
CA ILE A 42 -46.07 14.06 33.04
C ILE A 42 -46.74 14.30 31.68
N ARG A 43 -47.52 15.39 31.54
CA ARG A 43 -48.00 15.86 30.23
C ARG A 43 -46.85 16.53 29.46
N LEU A 44 -46.10 15.76 28.70
CA LEU A 44 -45.13 16.27 27.74
C LEU A 44 -45.88 16.85 26.51
N ARG A 45 -45.49 18.05 26.08
CA ARG A 45 -46.00 18.65 24.83
C ARG A 45 -45.59 17.77 23.64
N PRO A 46 -46.43 17.60 22.59
CA PRO A 46 -46.17 16.70 21.46
C PRO A 46 -44.80 16.92 20.79
N THR A 47 -44.33 18.16 20.79
CA THR A 47 -43.03 18.57 20.23
C THR A 47 -41.83 18.02 20.99
N ILE A 48 -41.93 17.85 22.32
CA ILE A 48 -40.83 17.30 23.12
C ILE A 48 -40.77 15.78 22.97
N LEU A 49 -41.91 15.12 22.82
CA LEU A 49 -41.99 13.68 22.54
C LEU A 49 -41.37 13.34 21.17
N LEU A 50 -41.61 14.18 20.16
CA LEU A 50 -41.02 14.03 18.83
C LEU A 50 -39.49 14.19 18.83
N LEU A 51 -38.96 15.16 19.60
CA LEU A 51 -37.52 15.35 19.77
C LEU A 51 -36.87 14.17 20.50
N TYR A 52 -37.52 13.62 21.53
CA TYR A 52 -37.04 12.44 22.24
C TYR A 52 -37.04 11.19 21.34
N CYS A 53 -38.10 11.00 20.55
CA CYS A 53 -38.17 9.92 19.56
C CYS A 53 -37.09 10.07 18.49
N PHE A 54 -36.81 11.30 18.01
CA PHE A 54 -35.73 11.54 17.04
C PHE A 54 -34.35 11.24 17.62
N MET A 55 -34.07 11.64 18.87
CA MET A 55 -32.79 11.34 19.52
C MET A 55 -32.62 9.84 19.81
N LEU A 56 -33.69 9.13 20.19
CA LEU A 56 -33.68 7.68 20.34
C LEU A 56 -33.48 6.96 19.01
N LEU A 57 -34.15 7.40 17.93
CA LEU A 57 -33.94 6.86 16.58
C LEU A 57 -32.52 7.13 16.06
N HIS A 58 -31.94 8.30 16.34
CA HIS A 58 -30.56 8.61 15.98
C HIS A 58 -29.55 7.79 16.78
N HIS A 59 -29.80 7.53 18.07
CA HIS A 59 -28.94 6.64 18.88
C HIS A 59 -29.07 5.17 18.47
N ILE A 60 -30.28 4.70 18.12
CA ILE A 60 -30.48 3.32 17.64
C ILE A 60 -29.85 3.13 16.25
N THR A 61 -29.95 4.11 15.35
CA THR A 61 -29.28 4.05 14.04
C THR A 61 -27.77 4.17 14.16
N CYS A 62 -27.24 5.02 15.05
CA CYS A 62 -25.81 5.14 15.30
C CYS A 62 -25.22 3.89 16.00
N SER A 63 -25.98 3.26 16.91
CA SER A 63 -25.58 1.99 17.53
C SER A 63 -25.73 0.80 16.57
N ALA A 64 -26.68 0.84 15.63
CA ALA A 64 -26.82 -0.17 14.58
C ALA A 64 -25.73 -0.04 13.49
N SER A 65 -25.19 1.17 13.25
CA SER A 65 -24.02 1.37 12.39
C SER A 65 -22.69 0.94 13.03
N GLN A 66 -22.63 0.81 14.36
CA GLN A 66 -21.46 0.30 15.10
C GLN A 66 -21.52 -1.23 15.36
N HIS A 67 -22.65 -1.86 15.07
CA HIS A 67 -22.83 -3.32 15.08
C HIS A 67 -23.03 -3.87 13.67
N VAL A 68 -22.19 -3.45 12.72
CA VAL A 68 -21.85 -4.34 11.60
C VAL A 68 -21.08 -5.49 12.21
N CYS A 69 -21.64 -6.69 12.12
CA CYS A 69 -21.10 -7.95 12.59
C CYS A 69 -19.56 -7.98 12.55
N ALA A 70 -18.93 -8.01 13.73
CA ALA A 70 -17.56 -8.42 13.86
C ALA A 70 -17.48 -9.88 13.38
N SER A 71 -17.07 -10.07 12.13
CA SER A 71 -16.62 -11.36 11.63
C SER A 71 -15.46 -11.85 12.51
N PRO A 72 -15.38 -13.14 12.88
CA PRO A 72 -14.26 -13.69 13.65
C PRO A 72 -12.92 -13.63 12.89
N HIS A 73 -12.92 -13.24 11.62
CA HIS A 73 -11.72 -12.95 10.86
C HIS A 73 -11.46 -11.44 10.82
N ARG A 74 -11.05 -10.87 11.95
CA ARG A 74 -10.23 -9.66 11.89
C ARG A 74 -8.92 -10.09 11.26
N THR A 75 -8.84 -10.06 9.93
CA THR A 75 -7.58 -10.29 9.22
C THR A 75 -6.59 -9.30 9.82
N ALA A 76 -5.56 -9.82 10.48
CA ALA A 76 -4.60 -8.99 11.20
C ALA A 76 -4.04 -7.96 10.21
N ARG A 77 -4.20 -6.67 10.53
CA ARG A 77 -3.58 -5.61 9.72
C ARG A 77 -2.07 -5.87 9.70
N PRO A 78 -1.40 -5.66 8.56
CA PRO A 78 0.04 -5.88 8.49
C PRO A 78 0.75 -5.02 9.53
N GLN A 79 1.72 -5.62 10.24
CA GLN A 79 2.53 -4.88 11.21
C GLN A 79 3.41 -3.90 10.45
N LEU A 80 3.24 -2.61 10.73
CA LEU A 80 4.12 -1.58 10.20
C LEU A 80 5.32 -1.44 11.11
N TRP A 81 6.52 -1.37 10.52
CA TRP A 81 7.77 -1.16 11.25
C TRP A 81 7.70 0.08 12.14
N SER A 82 7.10 1.16 11.65
CA SER A 82 6.89 2.41 12.38
C SER A 82 5.97 2.29 13.61
N HIS A 83 5.21 1.20 13.73
CA HIS A 83 4.29 0.95 14.84
C HIS A 83 4.75 -0.20 15.74
N LEU A 84 5.91 -0.82 15.46
CA LEU A 84 6.45 -1.87 16.31
C LEU A 84 6.84 -1.31 17.68
N HIS A 85 6.55 -2.10 18.72
CA HIS A 85 7.06 -1.84 20.05
C HIS A 85 8.39 -2.61 20.23
N PRO A 86 9.39 -2.07 20.95
CA PRO A 86 10.65 -2.79 21.18
C PRO A 86 10.47 -4.21 21.73
N SER A 87 9.40 -4.47 22.49
CA SER A 87 9.11 -5.79 23.05
C SER A 87 8.68 -6.84 22.02
N THR A 88 8.19 -6.43 20.84
CA THR A 88 7.73 -7.35 19.78
C THR A 88 8.72 -7.47 18.63
N LEU A 89 9.83 -6.73 18.66
CA LEU A 89 10.83 -6.74 17.58
C LEU A 89 11.42 -8.13 17.35
N ALA A 90 11.61 -8.91 18.41
CA ALA A 90 12.12 -10.29 18.34
C ALA A 90 11.14 -11.26 17.64
N GLU A 91 9.87 -10.87 17.48
CA GLU A 91 8.86 -11.66 16.78
C GLU A 91 8.91 -11.44 15.26
N THR A 92 9.64 -10.42 14.78
CA THR A 92 9.82 -10.14 13.35
C THR A 92 10.73 -11.19 12.72
N LYS A 93 10.14 -12.06 11.90
CA LYS A 93 10.81 -13.08 11.08
C LYS A 93 11.26 -12.55 9.73
N LEU A 94 10.53 -11.58 9.18
CA LEU A 94 10.76 -11.01 7.85
C LEU A 94 10.44 -9.51 7.85
N SER A 95 11.37 -8.72 7.34
CA SER A 95 11.16 -7.30 7.05
C SER A 95 10.89 -7.09 5.56
N VAL A 96 9.84 -6.36 5.21
CA VAL A 96 9.49 -6.05 3.81
C VAL A 96 9.68 -4.57 3.56
N PHE A 97 10.48 -4.24 2.55
CA PHE A 97 10.89 -2.90 2.19
C PHE A 97 10.29 -2.51 0.82
N PRO A 98 9.17 -1.77 0.78
CA PRO A 98 8.58 -1.34 -0.47
C PRO A 98 9.33 -0.11 -1.01
N VAL A 99 9.69 -0.17 -2.30
CA VAL A 99 10.38 0.91 -3.01
C VAL A 99 9.62 1.27 -4.29
N GLY A 100 9.29 2.55 -4.43
CA GLY A 100 8.63 3.12 -5.60
C GLY A 100 9.46 4.23 -6.23
N SER A 101 8.79 5.16 -6.90
CA SER A 101 9.35 6.37 -7.52
C SER A 101 8.29 7.48 -7.56
N ILE A 102 8.73 8.72 -7.74
CA ILE A 102 7.89 9.88 -8.06
C ILE A 102 8.27 10.31 -9.47
N GLU A 103 7.42 9.97 -10.44
CA GLU A 103 7.72 10.18 -11.86
C GLU A 103 6.49 10.35 -12.74
N ASN A 104 6.71 10.96 -13.89
CA ASN A 104 5.68 11.20 -14.88
C ASN A 104 5.09 9.90 -15.43
N HIS A 105 3.78 9.69 -15.28
CA HIS A 105 3.03 8.57 -15.86
C HIS A 105 2.02 9.02 -16.93
N GLY A 106 2.37 10.06 -17.69
CA GLY A 106 1.45 10.69 -18.64
C GLY A 106 0.43 11.62 -17.97
N PRO A 107 -0.57 12.10 -18.72
CA PRO A 107 -1.53 13.09 -18.26
C PRO A 107 -2.61 12.53 -17.31
N HIS A 108 -2.80 11.21 -17.32
CA HIS A 108 -3.95 10.53 -16.69
C HIS A 108 -3.66 9.89 -15.34
N LEU A 109 -2.40 9.59 -15.02
CA LEU A 109 -1.98 8.98 -13.75
C LEU A 109 -1.23 9.97 -12.84
N PRO A 110 -1.27 9.76 -11.51
CA PRO A 110 -0.52 10.57 -10.57
C PRO A 110 0.99 10.29 -10.65
N PHE A 111 1.81 11.24 -10.19
CA PHE A 111 3.27 11.05 -10.14
C PHE A 111 3.70 9.93 -9.18
N GLY A 112 2.85 9.55 -8.23
CA GLY A 112 3.13 8.51 -7.24
C GLY A 112 2.61 7.13 -7.62
N THR A 113 2.37 6.83 -8.89
CA THR A 113 1.86 5.52 -9.33
C THR A 113 2.69 4.38 -8.73
N ASP A 114 4.01 4.37 -8.93
CA ASP A 114 4.89 3.29 -8.44
C ASP A 114 4.88 3.18 -6.91
N LEU A 115 4.90 4.31 -6.21
CA LEU A 115 4.83 4.35 -4.76
C LEU A 115 3.51 3.72 -4.24
N LEU A 116 2.39 4.11 -4.84
CA LEU A 116 1.06 3.62 -4.49
C LEU A 116 0.93 2.12 -4.78
N LEU A 117 1.47 1.66 -5.92
CA LEU A 117 1.49 0.24 -6.29
C LEU A 117 2.39 -0.58 -5.35
N ALA A 118 3.61 -0.12 -5.05
CA ALA A 118 4.51 -0.78 -4.12
C ALA A 118 3.86 -0.95 -2.74
N GLU A 119 3.21 0.09 -2.23
CA GLU A 119 2.50 0.05 -0.95
C GLU A 119 1.30 -0.91 -0.98
N ALA A 120 0.43 -0.78 -1.98
CA ALA A 120 -0.79 -1.58 -2.06
C ALA A 120 -0.49 -3.07 -2.24
N ILE A 121 0.40 -3.43 -3.16
CA ILE A 121 0.80 -4.81 -3.42
C ILE A 121 1.40 -5.42 -2.15
N THR A 122 2.33 -4.71 -1.50
CA THR A 122 2.98 -5.19 -0.28
C THR A 122 1.97 -5.42 0.84
N ARG A 123 1.13 -4.43 1.15
CA ARG A 123 0.16 -4.50 2.26
C ARG A 123 -0.81 -5.67 2.10
N ASN A 124 -1.29 -5.92 0.88
CA ASN A 124 -2.22 -7.01 0.61
C ASN A 124 -1.51 -8.37 0.65
N ALA A 125 -0.29 -8.47 0.11
CA ALA A 125 0.45 -9.72 0.09
C ALA A 125 0.80 -10.24 1.49
N VAL A 126 1.13 -9.35 2.44
CA VAL A 126 1.55 -9.75 3.80
C VAL A 126 0.38 -9.95 4.78
N GLN A 127 -0.85 -9.62 4.39
CA GLN A 127 -2.00 -9.62 5.31
C GLN A 127 -2.23 -11.01 5.92
N GLY A 128 -2.32 -11.11 7.25
CA GLY A 128 -2.53 -12.38 7.95
C GLY A 128 -1.34 -13.35 7.92
N ILE A 129 -0.13 -12.89 7.60
CA ILE A 129 1.11 -13.65 7.79
C ILE A 129 1.82 -13.10 9.04
N ASP A 130 2.00 -13.96 10.04
CA ASP A 130 2.62 -13.59 11.32
C ASP A 130 4.13 -13.38 11.20
N GLY A 131 4.68 -12.48 12.02
CA GLY A 131 6.11 -12.17 12.05
C GLY A 131 6.61 -11.40 10.82
N VAL A 132 5.72 -10.81 10.02
CA VAL A 132 6.10 -9.94 8.89
C VAL A 132 5.93 -8.48 9.30
N SER A 133 6.99 -7.69 9.13
CA SER A 133 6.98 -6.25 9.41
C SER A 133 7.26 -5.46 8.13
N VAL A 134 6.43 -4.47 7.83
CA VAL A 134 6.49 -3.68 6.59
C VAL A 134 7.03 -2.28 6.88
N LEU A 135 8.08 -1.87 6.18
CA LEU A 135 8.60 -0.51 6.24
C LEU A 135 7.65 0.47 5.53
N PRO A 136 7.69 1.77 5.87
CA PRO A 136 7.08 2.79 5.02
C PRO A 136 7.59 2.66 3.59
N ALA A 137 6.68 2.73 2.61
CA ALA A 137 7.06 2.72 1.21
C ALA A 137 7.90 3.97 0.89
N THR A 138 9.01 3.77 0.18
CA THR A 138 9.93 4.88 -0.13
C THR A 138 9.57 5.55 -1.44
N PRO A 139 9.38 6.89 -1.45
CA PRO A 139 8.82 7.59 -2.59
C PRO A 139 9.83 7.87 -3.70
N PHE A 140 11.12 8.00 -3.40
CA PHE A 140 12.11 8.44 -4.38
C PHE A 140 12.94 7.27 -4.90
N GLY A 141 13.15 7.25 -6.22
CA GLY A 141 13.86 6.20 -6.95
C GLY A 141 14.75 6.73 -8.07
N ALA A 142 15.42 5.82 -8.78
CA ALA A 142 16.20 6.15 -9.97
C ALA A 142 15.26 6.23 -11.18
N SER A 143 15.03 7.45 -11.68
CA SER A 143 14.07 7.74 -12.76
C SER A 143 14.66 8.73 -13.78
N PHE A 144 15.92 8.53 -14.15
CA PHE A 144 16.65 9.47 -15.01
C PHE A 144 16.14 9.47 -16.46
N GLU A 145 15.59 8.35 -16.90
CA GLU A 145 14.87 8.23 -18.16
C GLU A 145 13.71 9.23 -18.24
N HIS A 146 13.05 9.53 -17.12
CA HIS A 146 11.94 10.48 -17.00
C HIS A 146 12.36 11.88 -16.50
N ALA A 147 13.66 12.16 -16.29
CA ALA A 147 14.15 13.33 -15.54
C ALA A 147 13.74 14.70 -16.09
N ASN A 148 13.52 14.81 -17.40
CA ASN A 148 13.11 16.08 -18.02
C ASN A 148 11.59 16.25 -18.10
N LEU A 149 10.82 15.24 -17.69
CA LEU A 149 9.37 15.33 -17.64
C LEU A 149 8.94 16.03 -16.33
N PRO A 150 8.00 16.99 -16.40
CA PRO A 150 7.53 17.70 -15.21
C PRO A 150 6.99 16.76 -14.14
N GLY A 151 7.39 17.02 -12.89
CA GLY A 151 6.95 16.27 -11.72
C GLY A 151 7.86 15.10 -11.33
N THR A 152 8.76 14.65 -12.21
CA THR A 152 9.74 13.60 -11.89
C THR A 152 10.80 14.11 -10.92
N ILE A 153 11.10 13.32 -9.89
CA ILE A 153 12.14 13.62 -8.89
C ILE A 153 13.14 12.45 -8.85
N PRO A 154 14.11 12.42 -9.78
CA PRO A 154 15.06 11.32 -9.87
C PRO A 154 16.18 11.47 -8.83
N ILE A 155 16.57 10.36 -8.21
CA ILE A 155 17.71 10.29 -7.28
C ILE A 155 18.89 9.60 -7.94
N GLN A 156 20.09 10.15 -7.74
CA GLN A 156 21.34 9.55 -8.22
C GLN A 156 21.52 8.13 -7.68
N ASP A 157 22.00 7.22 -8.54
CA ASP A 157 22.16 5.80 -8.22
C ASP A 157 23.01 5.58 -6.96
N ASP A 158 24.11 6.32 -6.83
CA ASP A 158 24.99 6.23 -5.66
C ASP A 158 24.29 6.65 -4.37
N THR A 159 23.46 7.70 -4.43
CA THR A 159 22.67 8.16 -3.28
C THR A 159 21.60 7.14 -2.91
N LEU A 160 20.90 6.60 -3.92
CA LEU A 160 19.83 5.62 -3.72
C LEU A 160 20.36 4.31 -3.15
N ASN A 161 21.44 3.79 -3.73
CA ASN A 161 22.10 2.55 -3.26
C ASN A 161 22.70 2.72 -1.86
N ALA A 162 23.27 3.89 -1.55
CA ALA A 162 23.75 4.19 -0.20
C ALA A 162 22.58 4.20 0.81
N PHE A 163 21.51 4.93 0.49
CA PHE A 163 20.33 5.01 1.35
C PHE A 163 19.69 3.65 1.60
N TRP A 164 19.45 2.85 0.55
CA TRP A 164 18.92 1.50 0.72
C TRP A 164 19.87 0.58 1.50
N GLY A 165 21.18 0.73 1.29
CA GLY A 165 22.20 0.06 2.09
C GLY A 165 22.08 0.40 3.57
N ASP A 166 21.91 1.68 3.92
CA ASP A 166 21.75 2.13 5.30
C ASP A 166 20.44 1.61 5.94
N VAL A 167 19.34 1.61 5.18
CA VAL A 167 18.06 1.03 5.64
C VAL A 167 18.24 -0.45 5.96
N ILE A 168 18.86 -1.22 5.07
CA ILE A 168 19.11 -2.65 5.27
C ILE A 168 20.04 -2.88 6.47
N ALA A 169 21.13 -2.12 6.58
CA ALA A 169 22.04 -2.22 7.71
C ALA A 169 21.33 -1.93 9.04
N GLY A 170 20.43 -0.94 9.08
CA GLY A 170 19.60 -0.64 10.25
C GLY A 170 18.64 -1.78 10.60
N LEU A 171 18.01 -2.41 9.60
CA LEU A 171 17.15 -3.59 9.81
C LEU A 171 17.94 -4.78 10.37
N VAL A 172 19.13 -5.04 9.80
CA VAL A 172 20.04 -6.10 10.26
C VAL A 172 20.52 -5.84 11.69
N ALA A 173 20.93 -4.60 11.99
CA ALA A 173 21.32 -4.20 13.36
C ALA A 173 20.17 -4.34 14.36
N SER A 174 18.92 -4.23 13.88
CA SER A 174 17.71 -4.47 14.66
C SER A 174 17.32 -5.96 14.76
N GLY A 175 18.13 -6.87 14.21
CA GLY A 175 17.95 -8.32 14.29
C GLY A 175 17.26 -8.96 13.08
N SER A 176 16.91 -8.19 12.04
CA SER A 176 16.33 -8.76 10.81
C SER A 176 17.36 -9.63 10.10
N LYS A 177 17.02 -10.90 9.87
CA LYS A 177 17.86 -11.83 9.10
C LYS A 177 17.39 -12.02 7.66
N LYS A 178 16.13 -11.66 7.40
CA LYS A 178 15.43 -11.87 6.14
C LYS A 178 14.74 -10.59 5.74
N ILE A 179 15.00 -10.14 4.52
CA ILE A 179 14.47 -8.89 3.97
C ILE A 179 13.97 -9.16 2.55
N ILE A 180 12.77 -8.69 2.21
CA ILE A 180 12.29 -8.61 0.83
C ILE A 180 12.22 -7.14 0.42
N ILE A 181 12.86 -6.76 -0.68
CA ILE A 181 12.66 -5.47 -1.35
C ILE A 181 11.58 -5.66 -2.41
N VAL A 182 10.46 -4.94 -2.28
CA VAL A 182 9.36 -4.96 -3.24
C VAL A 182 9.47 -3.72 -4.13
N ASN A 183 9.94 -3.89 -5.37
CA ASN A 183 10.17 -2.81 -6.31
C ASN A 183 9.03 -2.69 -7.33
N ALA A 184 8.36 -1.55 -7.36
CA ALA A 184 7.30 -1.26 -8.32
C ALA A 184 7.71 -0.30 -9.44
N HIS A 185 8.99 0.06 -9.55
CA HIS A 185 9.51 0.95 -10.58
C HIS A 185 10.50 0.25 -11.51
N GLY A 186 10.33 0.39 -12.83
CA GLY A 186 11.19 -0.24 -13.82
C GLY A 186 12.64 0.26 -13.80
N GLY A 187 12.84 1.57 -13.69
CA GLY A 187 14.13 2.26 -13.84
C GLY A 187 15.19 1.92 -12.80
N GLN A 188 14.79 1.36 -11.65
CA GLN A 188 15.68 1.05 -10.53
C GLN A 188 15.89 -0.45 -10.27
N THR A 189 15.54 -1.32 -11.22
CA THR A 189 15.69 -2.78 -11.06
C THR A 189 17.15 -3.17 -10.77
N GLN A 190 18.11 -2.56 -11.49
CA GLN A 190 19.54 -2.82 -11.35
C GLN A 190 20.07 -2.32 -10.00
N ASN A 191 19.58 -1.18 -9.50
CA ASN A 191 19.90 -0.65 -8.18
C ASN A 191 19.52 -1.65 -7.09
N VAL A 192 18.33 -2.26 -7.21
CA VAL A 192 17.87 -3.29 -6.27
C VAL A 192 18.80 -4.51 -6.32
N GLU A 193 19.13 -5.01 -7.51
CA GLU A 193 20.02 -6.16 -7.70
C GLU A 193 21.45 -5.91 -7.16
N ILE A 194 21.97 -4.70 -7.31
CA ILE A 194 23.25 -4.29 -6.72
C ILE A 194 23.13 -4.26 -5.19
N THR A 195 22.07 -3.66 -4.68
CA THR A 195 21.82 -3.49 -3.25
C THR A 195 21.71 -4.83 -2.53
N ILE A 196 20.92 -5.79 -3.06
CA ILE A 196 20.77 -7.10 -2.41
C ILE A 196 22.09 -7.88 -2.38
N ARG A 197 22.92 -7.78 -3.43
CA ARG A 197 24.25 -8.42 -3.48
C ARG A 197 25.22 -7.80 -2.48
N HIS A 198 25.23 -6.48 -2.37
CA HIS A 198 26.04 -5.78 -1.38
C HIS A 198 25.60 -6.10 0.04
N ALA A 199 24.30 -6.13 0.31
CA ALA A 199 23.77 -6.49 1.62
C ALA A 199 24.14 -7.93 2.00
N ARG A 200 24.04 -8.86 1.04
CA ARG A 200 24.50 -10.25 1.20
C ARG A 200 25.97 -10.31 1.61
N PHE A 201 26.83 -9.60 0.89
CA PHE A 201 28.27 -9.54 1.16
C PHE A 201 28.59 -8.96 2.54
N ARG A 202 27.93 -7.87 2.95
CA ARG A 202 28.25 -7.14 4.19
C ARG A 202 27.64 -7.74 5.45
N HIS A 203 26.47 -8.37 5.34
CA HIS A 203 25.65 -8.70 6.51
C HIS A 203 25.29 -10.18 6.63
N ASN A 204 25.68 -11.02 5.65
CA ASN A 204 25.33 -12.44 5.59
C ASN A 204 23.82 -12.72 5.76
N SER A 205 22.96 -11.73 5.46
CA SER A 205 21.50 -11.81 5.59
C SER A 205 20.87 -12.27 4.27
N LEU A 206 19.68 -12.89 4.35
CA LEU A 206 18.89 -13.24 3.16
C LEU A 206 18.15 -11.99 2.69
N VAL A 207 18.63 -11.36 1.64
CA VAL A 207 17.96 -10.20 1.03
C VAL A 207 17.49 -10.58 -0.36
N VAL A 208 16.17 -10.52 -0.56
CA VAL A 208 15.48 -10.98 -1.77
C VAL A 208 14.84 -9.78 -2.46
N SER A 209 14.89 -9.75 -3.79
CA SER A 209 14.17 -8.76 -4.60
C SER A 209 12.90 -9.37 -5.18
N PHE A 210 11.78 -8.65 -5.08
CA PHE A 210 10.57 -8.91 -5.84
C PHE A 210 10.32 -7.73 -6.78
N ASN A 211 10.39 -7.97 -8.09
CA ASN A 211 10.09 -6.95 -9.09
C ASN A 211 8.59 -6.95 -9.39
N ALA A 212 7.85 -6.15 -8.63
CA ALA A 212 6.40 -6.01 -8.77
C ALA A 212 6.01 -5.46 -10.14
N GLN A 213 6.78 -4.54 -10.71
CA GLN A 213 6.46 -3.98 -12.03
C GLN A 213 6.49 -5.03 -13.14
N ARG A 214 7.55 -5.84 -13.18
CA ARG A 214 7.63 -6.98 -14.10
C ARG A 214 6.55 -8.01 -13.81
N MET A 215 6.22 -8.22 -12.54
CA MET A 215 5.15 -9.15 -12.16
C MET A 215 3.78 -8.66 -12.62
N LEU A 216 3.46 -7.36 -12.55
CA LEU A 216 2.22 -6.80 -13.09
C LEU A 216 2.10 -7.08 -14.60
N ALA A 217 3.18 -6.87 -15.36
CA ALA A 217 3.20 -7.20 -16.78
C ALA A 217 3.00 -8.70 -17.04
N LEU A 218 3.65 -9.58 -16.26
CA LEU A 218 3.47 -11.03 -16.36
C LEU A 218 2.05 -11.47 -15.95
N ALA A 219 1.48 -10.84 -14.94
CA ALA A 219 0.13 -11.11 -14.46
C ALA A 219 -0.89 -10.77 -15.53
N TRP A 220 -0.77 -9.59 -16.16
CA TRP A 220 -1.57 -9.23 -17.33
C TRP A 220 -1.46 -10.28 -18.44
N ARG A 221 -0.25 -10.77 -18.74
CA ARG A 221 -0.04 -11.87 -19.69
C ARG A 221 -0.71 -13.18 -19.28
N ARG A 222 -1.06 -13.40 -18.01
CA ARG A 222 -1.77 -14.60 -17.58
C ARG A 222 -3.28 -14.43 -17.64
N VAL A 223 -3.78 -13.23 -17.34
CA VAL A 223 -5.22 -12.97 -17.15
C VAL A 223 -5.93 -12.39 -18.38
N GLU A 224 -5.23 -11.64 -19.23
CA GLU A 224 -5.80 -11.13 -20.48
C GLU A 224 -5.77 -12.24 -21.55
N THR A 225 -6.90 -12.50 -22.20
CA THR A 225 -7.04 -13.58 -23.20
C THR A 225 -7.02 -13.09 -24.63
N GLN A 226 -7.18 -11.78 -24.87
CA GLN A 226 -7.19 -11.14 -26.19
C GLN A 226 -6.01 -10.18 -26.34
N LYS A 227 -4.80 -10.61 -25.94
CA LYS A 227 -3.60 -9.75 -25.89
C LYS A 227 -3.21 -9.22 -27.26
N GLU A 228 -3.51 -9.99 -28.30
CA GLU A 228 -3.23 -9.68 -29.70
C GLU A 228 -3.95 -8.40 -30.15
N LYS A 229 -5.01 -7.98 -29.45
CA LYS A 229 -5.71 -6.71 -29.68
C LYS A 229 -4.85 -5.49 -29.31
N TYR A 230 -3.87 -5.64 -28.43
CA TYR A 230 -3.09 -4.55 -27.84
C TYR A 230 -1.65 -4.54 -28.36
N HIS A 231 -1.50 -4.29 -29.66
CA HIS A 231 -0.20 -4.34 -30.34
C HIS A 231 0.86 -3.39 -29.78
N ASP A 232 0.47 -2.25 -29.20
CA ASP A 232 1.41 -1.30 -28.59
C ASP A 232 1.75 -1.66 -27.13
N GLU A 233 0.92 -2.48 -26.47
CA GLU A 233 1.09 -2.85 -25.07
C GLU A 233 2.20 -3.89 -24.90
N MET A 234 2.31 -4.84 -25.83
CA MET A 234 3.47 -5.73 -25.95
C MET A 234 4.42 -5.22 -27.02
N PRO A 235 5.70 -4.87 -26.76
CA PRO A 235 6.48 -4.87 -25.51
C PRO A 235 6.61 -3.52 -24.77
N TYR A 236 5.86 -2.48 -25.15
CA TYR A 236 6.17 -1.10 -24.77
C TYR A 236 5.19 -0.44 -23.78
N GLY A 237 4.08 -1.10 -23.43
CA GLY A 237 3.07 -0.58 -22.50
C GLY A 237 3.47 -0.54 -21.03
N ILE A 238 4.77 -0.64 -20.75
CA ILE A 238 5.34 -0.83 -19.42
C ILE A 238 5.36 0.45 -18.56
N HIS A 239 4.87 1.58 -19.09
CA HIS A 239 4.97 2.89 -18.44
C HIS A 239 3.78 3.80 -18.74
N GLY A 240 2.92 4.06 -17.77
CA GLY A 240 1.64 4.75 -17.92
C GLY A 240 0.65 4.06 -18.88
N GLY A 241 0.92 2.81 -19.26
CA GLY A 241 0.19 2.04 -20.27
C GLY A 241 -1.06 1.35 -19.71
N PHE A 242 -1.53 0.30 -20.38
CA PHE A 242 -2.75 -0.42 -19.99
C PHE A 242 -2.63 -0.98 -18.58
N VAL A 243 -1.52 -1.67 -18.26
CA VAL A 243 -1.38 -2.46 -17.02
C VAL A 243 -1.49 -1.58 -15.78
N GLU A 244 -0.65 -0.54 -15.68
CA GLU A 244 -0.67 0.37 -14.53
C GLU A 244 -1.97 1.13 -14.45
N THR A 245 -2.48 1.61 -15.59
CA THR A 245 -3.76 2.33 -15.62
C THR A 245 -4.89 1.45 -15.09
N ALA A 246 -4.96 0.18 -15.52
CA ALA A 246 -5.99 -0.74 -15.08
C ALA A 246 -5.93 -0.99 -13.58
N VAL A 247 -4.73 -1.25 -13.04
CA VAL A 247 -4.53 -1.49 -11.61
C VAL A 247 -4.81 -0.23 -10.78
N MET A 248 -4.42 0.94 -11.29
CA MET A 248 -4.75 2.23 -10.66
C MET A 248 -6.25 2.52 -10.69
N MET A 249 -6.96 2.19 -11.78
CA MET A 249 -8.43 2.28 -11.82
C MET A 249 -9.11 1.36 -10.80
N HIS A 250 -8.51 0.19 -10.52
CA HIS A 250 -9.00 -0.74 -9.52
C HIS A 250 -8.79 -0.23 -8.09
N LEU A 251 -7.58 0.21 -7.76
CA LEU A 251 -7.18 0.54 -6.39
C LEU A 251 -7.50 2.00 -6.00
N PHE A 252 -7.31 2.92 -6.94
CA PHE A 252 -7.34 4.37 -6.71
C PHE A 252 -8.09 5.10 -7.84
N PRO A 253 -9.36 4.75 -8.11
CA PRO A 253 -10.11 5.31 -9.25
C PRO A 253 -10.15 6.84 -9.24
N ASP A 254 -10.21 7.47 -8.06
CA ASP A 254 -10.26 8.92 -7.90
C ASP A 254 -8.95 9.64 -8.32
N LEU A 255 -7.84 8.91 -8.42
CA LEU A 255 -6.55 9.44 -8.86
C LEU A 255 -6.34 9.29 -10.38
N VAL A 256 -7.21 8.56 -11.08
CA VAL A 256 -7.11 8.34 -12.52
C VAL A 256 -8.00 9.33 -13.27
N LYS A 257 -7.40 10.17 -14.11
CA LYS A 257 -8.17 11.06 -15.00
C LYS A 257 -8.58 10.28 -16.24
N THR A 258 -9.69 9.54 -16.13
CA THR A 258 -10.23 8.69 -17.21
C THR A 258 -10.50 9.45 -18.51
N SER A 259 -10.79 10.76 -18.45
CA SER A 259 -10.95 11.61 -19.65
C SER A 259 -9.66 11.83 -20.44
N GLU A 260 -8.50 11.57 -19.84
CA GLU A 260 -7.18 11.73 -20.45
C GLU A 260 -6.55 10.40 -20.89
N THR A 261 -7.22 9.27 -20.66
CA THR A 261 -6.71 7.96 -21.10
C THR A 261 -6.80 7.85 -22.62
N LYS A 262 -5.67 7.45 -23.22
CA LYS A 262 -5.48 7.38 -24.67
C LYS A 262 -4.58 6.18 -24.97
N ASN A 263 -4.49 5.79 -26.24
CA ASN A 263 -3.37 4.97 -26.68
C ASN A 263 -2.16 5.90 -26.92
N PHE A 264 -1.22 5.88 -25.97
CA PHE A 264 0.01 6.65 -26.01
C PHE A 264 1.04 5.97 -26.91
N ARG A 265 0.95 6.29 -28.20
CA ARG A 265 1.86 5.75 -29.20
C ARG A 265 3.26 6.32 -29.07
N ARG A 266 4.23 5.47 -29.37
CA ARG A 266 5.63 5.86 -29.47
C ARG A 266 5.86 6.89 -30.58
N ARG A 267 6.82 7.78 -30.36
CA ARG A 267 7.32 8.75 -31.35
C ARG A 267 8.10 8.08 -32.47
N ARG A 268 8.75 6.96 -32.16
CA ARG A 268 9.63 6.25 -33.07
C ARG A 268 9.50 4.75 -32.93
N GLU A 269 9.47 4.09 -34.07
CA GLU A 269 9.57 2.65 -34.21
C GLU A 269 11.03 2.19 -34.11
N PHE A 270 11.30 1.18 -33.26
CA PHE A 270 12.59 0.52 -33.16
C PHE A 270 12.46 -0.88 -33.77
N THR A 271 12.83 -1.01 -35.05
CA THR A 271 12.67 -2.27 -35.82
C THR A 271 13.93 -3.11 -35.93
N GLY A 272 15.06 -2.62 -35.40
CA GLY A 272 16.34 -3.32 -35.39
C GLY A 272 16.75 -3.83 -34.01
N ALA A 273 18.04 -4.19 -33.87
CA ALA A 273 18.60 -4.66 -32.60
C ALA A 273 18.69 -3.57 -31.52
N LEU A 274 18.69 -2.28 -31.91
CA LEU A 274 18.67 -1.16 -30.96
C LEU A 274 17.27 -1.00 -30.37
N GLN A 275 17.12 -1.35 -29.10
CA GLN A 275 15.88 -1.25 -28.34
C GLN A 275 16.12 -0.45 -27.05
N PRO A 276 15.17 0.39 -26.59
CA PRO A 276 15.30 1.10 -25.32
C PRO A 276 15.27 0.13 -24.13
N HIS A 277 14.45 -0.92 -24.22
CA HIS A 277 14.28 -1.94 -23.18
C HIS A 277 14.33 -3.34 -23.80
N GLY A 278 15.52 -3.76 -24.28
CA GLY A 278 15.74 -5.10 -24.83
C GLY A 278 16.44 -6.04 -23.84
N ASP A 279 16.16 -7.34 -23.96
CA ASP A 279 16.74 -8.38 -23.10
C ASP A 279 18.26 -8.55 -23.29
N ILE A 280 18.74 -8.31 -24.52
CA ILE A 280 20.16 -8.49 -24.92
C ILE A 280 20.84 -7.15 -25.15
N VAL A 281 20.14 -6.20 -25.76
CA VAL A 281 20.65 -4.88 -26.12
C VAL A 281 19.70 -3.83 -25.55
N SER A 282 20.26 -2.90 -24.79
CA SER A 282 19.61 -1.66 -24.38
C SER A 282 20.56 -0.50 -24.60
N PHE A 283 20.02 0.70 -24.82
CA PHE A 283 20.77 1.95 -24.83
C PHE A 283 20.20 2.91 -23.79
N GLY A 284 20.99 3.89 -23.35
CA GLY A 284 20.54 4.92 -22.40
C GLY A 284 19.53 5.84 -23.06
N TRP A 285 18.25 5.47 -23.02
CA TRP A 285 17.14 6.20 -23.59
C TRP A 285 16.59 7.21 -22.58
N ARG A 286 15.93 8.24 -23.11
CA ARG A 286 15.09 9.16 -22.35
C ARG A 286 13.64 9.04 -22.80
N SER A 287 12.68 9.32 -21.94
CA SER A 287 11.27 9.24 -22.30
C SER A 287 10.92 10.12 -23.48
N GLU A 288 11.56 11.29 -23.64
CA GLU A 288 11.30 12.16 -24.79
C GLU A 288 11.73 11.59 -26.14
N ASP A 289 12.67 10.63 -26.14
CA ASP A 289 13.12 9.93 -27.34
C ASP A 289 12.00 9.04 -27.90
N ILE A 290 11.10 8.57 -27.04
CA ILE A 290 10.13 7.53 -27.37
C ILE A 290 8.67 7.93 -27.11
N SER A 291 8.39 8.93 -26.28
CA SER A 291 7.05 9.42 -25.95
C SER A 291 7.00 10.95 -25.93
N THR A 292 5.84 11.51 -26.31
CA THR A 292 5.56 12.95 -26.14
C THR A 292 5.10 13.27 -24.73
N SER A 293 4.33 12.37 -24.12
CA SER A 293 3.66 12.60 -22.83
C SER A 293 4.37 11.95 -21.66
N GLY A 294 5.35 11.08 -21.89
CA GLY A 294 5.97 10.23 -20.89
C GLY A 294 5.36 8.82 -20.87
N ALA A 295 4.03 8.72 -20.88
CA ALA A 295 3.33 7.43 -20.98
C ALA A 295 3.51 6.73 -22.35
N LEU A 296 3.41 5.41 -22.36
CA LEU A 296 3.47 4.49 -23.49
C LEU A 296 2.47 3.35 -23.28
N GLY A 297 1.69 3.02 -24.31
CA GLY A 297 0.73 1.92 -24.27
C GLY A 297 -0.74 2.34 -24.27
N ASP A 298 -1.63 1.37 -24.21
CA ASP A 298 -3.05 1.56 -24.48
C ASP A 298 -3.89 1.75 -23.21
N ALA A 299 -3.69 2.88 -22.54
CA ALA A 299 -4.46 3.25 -21.35
C ALA A 299 -5.97 3.41 -21.63
N ALA A 300 -6.39 3.63 -22.88
CA ALA A 300 -7.79 3.82 -23.23
C ALA A 300 -8.61 2.52 -23.08
N ASN A 301 -7.98 1.36 -23.23
CA ASN A 301 -8.65 0.07 -23.07
C ASN A 301 -8.53 -0.52 -21.65
N ALA A 302 -7.85 0.19 -20.74
CA ALA A 302 -7.74 -0.22 -19.34
C ALA A 302 -9.11 -0.20 -18.63
N SER A 303 -9.31 -1.11 -17.68
CA SER A 303 -10.51 -1.13 -16.83
C SER A 303 -10.19 -1.60 -15.42
N ALA A 304 -11.02 -1.22 -14.44
CA ALA A 304 -10.87 -1.67 -13.07
C ALA A 304 -11.04 -3.20 -12.89
N ASP A 305 -11.82 -3.86 -13.76
CA ASP A 305 -12.04 -5.32 -13.70
C ASP A 305 -10.75 -6.09 -14.04
N ILE A 306 -10.11 -5.76 -15.17
CA ILE A 306 -8.84 -6.39 -15.53
C ILE A 306 -7.73 -5.97 -14.56
N GLY A 307 -7.77 -4.74 -14.06
CA GLY A 307 -6.87 -4.24 -13.01
C GLY A 307 -6.92 -5.08 -11.74
N GLY A 308 -8.12 -5.44 -11.27
CA GLY A 308 -8.29 -6.32 -10.11
C GLY A 308 -7.68 -7.70 -10.33
N LYS A 309 -7.88 -8.30 -11.51
CA LYS A 309 -7.30 -9.60 -11.86
C LYS A 309 -5.77 -9.58 -11.89
N ILE A 310 -5.18 -8.53 -12.48
CA ILE A 310 -3.72 -8.33 -12.51
C ILE A 310 -3.16 -8.15 -11.10
N PHE A 311 -3.86 -7.35 -10.29
CA PHE A 311 -3.47 -7.07 -8.91
C PHE A 311 -3.50 -8.34 -8.04
N ASP A 312 -4.61 -9.09 -8.08
CA ASP A 312 -4.79 -10.32 -7.31
C ASP A 312 -3.74 -11.37 -7.66
N GLU A 313 -3.43 -11.52 -8.95
CA GLU A 313 -2.35 -12.39 -9.44
C GLU A 313 -0.99 -11.97 -8.86
N THR A 314 -0.67 -10.69 -8.91
CA THR A 314 0.61 -10.15 -8.41
C THR A 314 0.74 -10.27 -6.90
N VAL A 315 -0.33 -9.97 -6.16
CA VAL A 315 -0.41 -10.15 -4.71
C VAL A 315 -0.22 -11.61 -4.32
N ARG A 316 -0.81 -12.54 -5.09
CA ARG A 316 -0.66 -13.98 -4.84
C ARG A 316 0.78 -14.44 -4.99
N GLU A 317 1.49 -13.98 -6.02
CA GLU A 317 2.91 -14.31 -6.23
C GLU A 317 3.80 -13.74 -5.13
N LEU A 318 3.61 -12.47 -4.75
CA LEU A 318 4.36 -11.88 -3.63
C LEU A 318 4.03 -12.61 -2.32
N ARG A 319 2.77 -12.99 -2.08
CA ARG A 319 2.36 -13.72 -0.88
C ARG A 319 3.01 -15.10 -0.78
N ALA A 320 3.13 -15.81 -1.91
CA ALA A 320 3.83 -17.08 -1.97
C ALA A 320 5.29 -16.91 -1.56
N LEU A 321 5.98 -15.91 -2.15
CA LEU A 321 7.36 -15.59 -1.80
C LEU A 321 7.51 -15.18 -0.32
N VAL A 322 6.62 -14.34 0.20
CA VAL A 322 6.63 -13.91 1.61
C VAL A 322 6.53 -15.13 2.54
N SER A 323 5.60 -16.05 2.26
CA SER A 323 5.45 -17.28 3.05
C SER A 323 6.70 -18.15 2.99
N GLU A 324 7.25 -18.37 1.79
CA GLU A 324 8.47 -19.16 1.59
C GLU A 324 9.66 -18.56 2.35
N VAL A 325 9.88 -17.24 2.23
CA VAL A 325 10.98 -16.56 2.93
C VAL A 325 10.75 -16.58 4.45
N VAL A 326 9.51 -16.45 4.94
CA VAL A 326 9.22 -16.57 6.39
C VAL A 326 9.60 -17.94 6.93
N ASP A 327 9.39 -19.01 6.17
CA ASP A 327 9.70 -20.39 6.58
C ASP A 327 11.13 -20.82 6.30
N THR A 328 11.84 -20.13 5.40
CA THR A 328 13.24 -20.40 5.06
C THR A 328 14.18 -20.10 6.23
N ASP A 329 15.02 -21.06 6.63
CA ASP A 329 16.21 -20.77 7.42
C ASP A 329 17.28 -20.18 6.48
N PRO A 330 17.81 -18.98 6.75
CA PRO A 330 18.91 -18.42 5.95
C PRO A 330 20.04 -19.42 5.69
N SER A 331 20.39 -20.32 6.62
CA SER A 331 21.51 -21.27 6.42
C SER A 331 21.29 -22.27 5.28
N ASP A 332 20.04 -22.54 4.90
CA ASP A 332 19.71 -23.51 3.86
C ASP A 332 20.01 -22.98 2.45
N VAL A 333 19.96 -21.66 2.29
CA VAL A 333 20.24 -20.96 1.02
C VAL A 333 21.63 -20.35 1.03
N LEU A 334 22.11 -19.94 2.20
CA LEU A 334 23.29 -19.12 2.39
C LEU A 334 24.43 -19.95 2.98
N LEU A 335 25.03 -20.80 2.15
CA LEU A 335 26.07 -21.77 2.56
C LEU A 335 27.41 -21.14 2.97
N PHE A 336 27.62 -19.85 2.69
CA PHE A 336 28.81 -19.12 3.12
C PHE A 336 28.58 -18.48 4.50
N SER A 337 29.30 -18.97 5.52
CA SER A 337 29.22 -18.51 6.91
C SER A 337 30.38 -17.59 7.34
N GLY A 338 31.23 -17.18 6.39
CA GLY A 338 32.43 -16.40 6.69
C GLY A 338 32.12 -14.97 7.14
N THR A 339 32.72 -14.55 8.25
CA THR A 339 32.87 -13.13 8.60
C THR A 339 34.00 -12.55 7.77
N HIS A 340 33.75 -11.44 7.06
CA HIS A 340 34.83 -10.59 6.54
C HIS A 340 35.35 -9.66 7.63
#